data_AF-A0A7Y8J0A3-F1
#
_entry.id   AF-A0A7Y8J0A3-F1
#
_cell.length_a   1.000
_cell.length_b   1.000
_cell.length_c   1.000
_cell.angle_alpha   90.00
_cell.angle_beta   90.00
_cell.angle_gamma   90.00
#
_symmetry.space_group_name_H-M   'P 1'
#
loop_
_entity.id
_entity.type
_entity.pdbx_description
1 polymer ?
#
loop_
_entity_poly.entity_id
_entity_poly.type
_entity_poly.pdbx_seq_one_letter_code
_entity_poly.pdbx_strand_id
1 'polypeptide(L)'
;MPPLEEKDFFNEKDETIPAQIYCPKCRTTNEYAIRWRRRVKKASLPLRADERDRARFAKARDYRIRIDDKLRCKNPRCGKTIEITTLQSVVFD
;
A
#
# COMPACT_ATOMS: atom_id res chain seq x y z
N MET A 1 -26.00 10.52 -16.00
CA MET A 1 -25.15 10.74 -14.81
C MET A 1 -24.44 9.43 -14.50
N PRO A 2 -23.12 9.39 -14.41
CA PRO A 2 -22.40 8.12 -14.23
C PRO A 2 -22.64 7.55 -12.81
N PRO A 3 -22.72 6.21 -12.67
CA PRO A 3 -22.79 5.56 -11.38
C PRO A 3 -21.54 5.86 -10.56
N LEU A 4 -21.70 5.98 -9.24
CA LEU A 4 -20.58 6.16 -8.31
C LEU A 4 -19.68 4.93 -8.40
N GLU A 5 -18.41 5.13 -8.78
CA GLU A 5 -17.43 4.06 -8.89
C GLU A 5 -16.97 3.58 -7.52
N GLU A 6 -16.55 2.32 -7.45
CA GLU A 6 -16.07 1.68 -6.21
C GLU A 6 -14.94 2.47 -5.53
N LYS A 7 -14.17 3.26 -6.29
CA LYS A 7 -13.10 4.14 -5.80
C LYS A 7 -13.59 5.32 -4.96
N ASP A 8 -14.85 5.73 -5.07
CA ASP A 8 -15.41 6.79 -4.23
C ASP A 8 -15.70 6.33 -2.79
N PHE A 9 -15.89 5.02 -2.58
CA PHE A 9 -16.22 4.43 -1.27
C PHE A 9 -14.99 4.13 -0.40
N PHE A 10 -13.79 4.10 -0.99
CA PHE A 10 -12.55 3.86 -0.26
C PHE A 10 -11.74 5.15 -0.16
N ASN A 11 -11.14 5.38 0.99
CA ASN A 11 -10.12 6.40 1.15
C ASN A 11 -8.77 5.75 0.82
N GLU A 12 -8.19 6.10 -0.31
CA GLU A 12 -6.78 5.81 -0.59
C GLU A 12 -5.94 6.85 0.14
N LYS A 13 -5.29 6.42 1.22
CA LYS A 13 -4.23 7.19 1.87
C LYS A 13 -2.90 6.60 1.48
N ASP A 14 -2.05 7.39 0.86
CA ASP A 14 -0.62 7.07 0.82
C ASP A 14 0.01 7.36 2.18
N GLU A 15 0.84 6.45 2.64
CA GLU A 15 1.63 6.55 3.85
C GLU A 15 3.04 6.07 3.52
N THR A 16 4.06 6.77 4.00
CA THR A 16 5.44 6.33 3.79
C THR A 16 5.95 5.72 5.07
N ILE A 17 6.10 4.39 5.08
CA ILE A 17 6.52 3.65 6.26
C ILE A 17 8.02 3.35 6.12
N PRO A 18 8.87 3.77 7.06
CA PRO A 18 10.27 3.39 7.08
C PRO A 18 10.38 1.88 7.34
N ALA A 19 11.08 1.18 6.46
CA ALA A 19 11.35 -0.24 6.60
C ALA A 19 12.83 -0.52 6.48
N GLN A 20 13.31 -1.41 7.35
CA GLN A 20 14.69 -1.88 7.33
C GLN A 20 14.82 -2.99 6.29
N ILE A 21 15.50 -2.69 5.18
CA ILE A 21 15.74 -3.65 4.10
C ILE A 21 17.21 -4.08 4.14
N TYR A 22 17.40 -5.39 4.18
CA TYR A 22 18.70 -6.03 4.08
C TYR A 22 19.12 -6.13 2.60
N CYS A 23 20.27 -5.56 2.27
CA CYS A 23 20.84 -5.72 0.94
C CYS A 23 21.69 -7.00 0.89
N PRO A 24 21.34 -8.02 0.08
CA PRO A 24 22.15 -9.24 -0.04
C PRO A 24 23.52 -9.00 -0.68
N LYS A 25 23.70 -7.87 -1.37
CA LYS A 25 24.93 -7.55 -2.11
C LYS A 25 26.00 -6.91 -1.23
N CYS A 26 25.65 -5.94 -0.39
CA CYS A 26 26.58 -5.31 0.55
C CYS A 26 26.43 -5.82 2.00
N ARG A 27 25.47 -6.72 2.24
CA ARG A 27 25.12 -7.28 3.55
C ARG A 27 24.84 -6.21 4.61
N THR A 28 24.24 -5.11 4.18
CA THR A 28 23.92 -3.98 5.06
C THR A 28 22.41 -3.85 5.15
N THR A 29 21.91 -3.70 6.37
CA THR A 29 20.53 -3.31 6.63
C THR A 29 20.46 -1.80 6.66
N ASN A 30 19.63 -1.23 5.80
CA ASN A 30 19.40 0.21 5.76
C ASN A 30 17.91 0.50 5.85
N GLU A 31 17.59 1.68 6.38
CA GLU A 31 16.23 2.17 6.43
C GLU A 31 15.86 2.88 5.11
N TYR A 32 14.78 2.40 4.52
CA TYR A 32 14.19 2.94 3.31
C TYR A 32 12.74 3.34 3.57
N ALA A 33 12.37 4.50 3.04
CA ALA A 33 11.01 5.00 3.14
C ALA A 33 10.18 4.34 2.04
N ILE A 34 9.44 3.29 2.40
CA ILE A 34 8.59 2.55 1.45
C ILE A 34 7.25 3.26 1.39
N ARG A 35 6.77 3.53 0.17
CA ARG A 35 5.42 4.04 -0.03
C ARG A 35 4.42 2.91 0.08
N TRP A 36 3.50 3.05 1.00
CA TRP A 36 2.33 2.22 1.19
C TRP A 36 1.10 3.01 0.78
N ARG A 37 0.10 2.32 0.26
CA ARG A 37 -1.23 2.85 -0.01
C ARG A 37 -2.21 2.06 0.81
N ARG A 38 -2.65 2.66 1.91
CA ARG A 38 -3.72 2.10 2.73
C ARG A 38 -5.05 2.44 2.08
N ARG A 39 -5.81 1.40 1.75
CA ARG A 39 -7.20 1.52 1.33
C ARG A 39 -8.06 1.32 2.56
N VAL A 40 -8.52 2.44 3.13
CA VAL A 40 -9.41 2.44 4.30
C VAL A 40 -10.84 2.57 3.81
N LYS A 41 -11.70 1.70 4.30
CA LYS A 41 -13.15 1.80 4.12
C LYS A 41 -13.67 3.11 4.73
N LYS A 42 -14.32 3.99 3.96
CA LYS A 42 -14.91 5.23 4.51
C LYS A 42 -16.08 4.87 5.44
N ALA A 43 -16.27 5.58 6.56
CA ALA A 43 -17.33 5.24 7.52
C ALA A 43 -18.77 5.45 6.98
N SER A 44 -18.94 6.21 5.90
CA SER A 44 -20.25 6.52 5.34
C SER A 44 -20.24 6.38 3.83
N LEU A 45 -21.24 5.66 3.32
CA LEU A 45 -21.56 5.63 1.91
C LEU A 45 -22.26 6.96 1.58
N PRO A 46 -21.89 7.67 0.50
CA PRO A 46 -22.70 8.79 0.02
C PRO A 46 -24.14 8.30 -0.21
N LEU A 47 -25.12 9.16 0.06
CA LEU A 47 -26.57 8.88 0.09
C LEU A 47 -27.16 8.20 -1.18
N ARG A 48 -26.35 8.01 -2.22
CA ARG A 48 -26.65 7.36 -3.51
C ARG A 48 -26.10 5.93 -3.63
N ALA A 49 -25.65 5.29 -2.54
CA ALA A 49 -25.11 3.93 -2.60
C ALA A 49 -26.22 2.86 -2.60
N ASP A 50 -26.18 1.98 -3.59
CA ASP A 50 -27.10 0.87 -3.79
C ASP A 50 -26.83 -0.30 -2.85
N GLU A 51 -27.74 -1.27 -2.78
CA GLU A 51 -27.63 -2.46 -1.92
C GLU A 51 -26.37 -3.32 -2.24
N ARG A 52 -25.96 -3.32 -3.51
CA ARG A 52 -24.72 -3.99 -3.98
C ARG A 52 -23.46 -3.34 -3.40
N ASP A 53 -23.45 -2.02 -3.29
CA ASP A 53 -22.33 -1.26 -2.72
C ASP A 53 -22.24 -1.48 -1.21
N ARG A 54 -23.38 -1.56 -0.50
CA ARG A 54 -23.39 -1.97 0.92
C ARG A 54 -22.82 -3.36 1.14
N ALA A 55 -23.14 -4.32 0.29
CA ALA A 55 -22.65 -5.69 0.43
C ALA A 55 -21.13 -5.78 0.20
N ARG A 56 -20.61 -5.08 -0.82
CA ARG A 56 -19.16 -4.99 -1.08
C ARG A 56 -18.44 -4.24 0.03
N PHE A 57 -19.04 -3.15 0.52
CA PHE A 57 -18.56 -2.38 1.65
C PHE A 57 -18.49 -3.21 2.93
N ALA A 58 -19.52 -4.01 3.24
CA ALA A 58 -19.55 -4.88 4.41
C ALA A 58 -18.43 -5.95 4.38
N LYS A 59 -18.10 -6.46 3.20
CA LYS A 59 -17.01 -7.44 3.02
C LYS A 59 -15.62 -6.83 2.91
N ALA A 60 -15.51 -5.54 2.59
CA ALA A 60 -14.22 -4.91 2.41
C ALA A 60 -13.49 -4.76 3.75
N ARG A 61 -12.32 -5.40 3.84
CA ARG A 61 -11.34 -5.19 4.89
C ARG A 61 -10.42 -4.06 4.51
N ASP A 62 -9.87 -3.34 5.49
CA ASP A 62 -8.78 -2.43 5.19
C ASP A 62 -7.50 -3.22 4.89
N TYR A 63 -6.78 -2.75 3.88
CA TYR A 63 -5.54 -3.38 3.47
C TYR A 63 -4.56 -2.31 3.01
N ARG A 64 -3.28 -2.62 3.17
CA ARG A 64 -2.15 -1.77 2.79
C ARG A 64 -1.49 -2.42 1.59
N ILE A 65 -1.46 -1.72 0.46
CA ILE A 65 -0.69 -2.13 -0.71
C ILE A 65 0.63 -1.39 -0.69
N ARG A 66 1.73 -2.12 -0.81
CA ARG A 66 3.03 -1.52 -1.07
C ARG A 66 3.08 -1.01 -2.51
N ILE A 67 3.35 0.28 -2.68
CA ILE A 67 3.53 0.93 -4.00
C ILE A 67 4.99 0.84 -4.44
N ASP A 68 5.91 0.92 -3.49
CA ASP A 68 7.33 0.87 -3.78
C ASP A 68 7.85 -0.57 -3.73
N ASP A 69 8.16 -1.15 -4.89
CA ASP A 69 8.65 -2.54 -5.01
C ASP A 69 10.18 -2.63 -5.15
N LYS A 70 10.83 -1.51 -5.48
CA LYS A 70 12.24 -1.45 -5.89
C LYS A 70 12.91 -0.23 -5.29
N LEU A 71 13.85 -0.48 -4.39
CA LEU A 71 14.61 0.57 -3.71
C LEU A 71 16.04 0.57 -4.23
N ARG A 72 16.65 1.74 -4.36
CA ARG A 72 18.09 1.81 -4.65
C ARG A 72 18.88 1.79 -3.35
N CYS A 73 19.86 0.90 -3.25
CA CYS A 73 20.69 0.80 -2.06
C CYS A 73 21.34 2.16 -1.72
N LYS A 74 21.16 2.65 -0.49
CA LYS A 74 21.78 3.90 0.00
C LYS A 74 23.30 3.81 0.11
N ASN A 75 23.87 2.60 0.07
CA ASN A 75 25.31 2.42 0.14
C ASN A 75 25.97 2.83 -1.20
N PRO A 76 26.84 3.85 -1.22
CA PRO A 76 27.48 4.35 -2.44
C PRO A 76 28.32 3.30 -3.17
N ARG A 77 28.80 2.26 -2.47
CA ARG A 77 29.55 1.15 -3.10
C ARG A 77 28.66 0.16 -3.85
N CYS A 78 27.37 0.14 -3.59
CA CYS A 78 26.48 -0.89 -4.13
C CYS A 78 25.61 -0.35 -5.25
N GLY A 79 24.92 0.78 -5.02
CA GLY A 79 24.04 1.45 -6.00
C GLY A 79 22.97 0.56 -6.64
N LYS A 80 22.83 -0.68 -6.17
CA LYS A 80 22.03 -1.74 -6.75
C LYS A 80 20.57 -1.51 -6.38
N THR A 81 19.68 -1.75 -7.33
CA THR A 81 18.25 -1.86 -7.06
C THR A 81 18.01 -3.13 -6.26
N ILE A 82 17.50 -2.97 -5.05
CA ILE A 82 17.05 -4.03 -4.15
C ILE A 82 15.55 -4.16 -4.35
N GLU A 83 15.11 -5.34 -4.79
CA GLU A 83 13.70 -5.70 -4.80
C GLU A 83 13.28 -6.10 -3.39
N ILE A 84 12.20 -5.51 -2.89
CA ILE A 84 11.69 -5.80 -1.56
C ILE A 84 10.92 -7.12 -1.63
N THR A 85 11.60 -8.26 -1.62
CA THR A 85 10.97 -9.58 -1.58
C THR A 85 10.66 -10.05 -0.16
N THR A 86 11.28 -9.44 0.85
CA THR A 86 11.07 -9.78 2.27
C THR A 86 9.78 -9.21 2.85
N LEU A 87 9.23 -8.14 2.26
CA LEU A 87 7.95 -7.57 2.68
C LEU A 87 6.86 -8.02 1.72
N GLN A 88 5.71 -8.35 2.28
CA GLN A 88 4.52 -8.70 1.52
C GLN A 88 3.99 -7.45 0.82
N SER A 89 3.68 -7.56 -0.48
CA SER A 89 3.16 -6.43 -1.27
C SER A 89 1.75 -6.00 -0.85
N VAL A 90 1.03 -6.87 -0.14
CA VAL A 90 -0.29 -6.59 0.42
C VAL A 90 -0.32 -7.11 1.86
N VAL A 91 -0.62 -6.21 2.80
CA VAL A 91 -0.85 -6.54 4.20
C VAL A 91 -2.30 -6.25 4.52
N PHE A 92 -3.03 -7.27 4.94
CA PHE A 92 -4.40 -7.15 5.45
C PHE A 92 -4.31 -6.87 6.96
N ASP A 93 -5.02 -5.84 7.43
CA ASP A 93 -5.17 -5.53 8.86
C ASP A 93 -6.29 -6.41 9.46
#